data_AF-A0A2G9Q5H8-F1
#
_entry.id   AF-A0A2G9Q5H8-F1
#
_cell.length_a   1.000
_cell.length_b   1.000
_cell.length_c   1.000
_cell.angle_alpha   90.00
_cell.angle_beta   90.00
_cell.angle_gamma   90.00
#
_symmetry.space_group_name_H-M   'P 1'
#
loop_
_entity.id
_entity.type
_entity.pdbx_description
1 polymer ?
#
loop_
_entity_poly.entity_id
_entity_poly.type
_entity_poly.pdbx_seq_one_letter_code
_entity_poly.pdbx_strand_id
1 'polypeptide(L)' 'MSLPLNPKPFLNGLTGKPVIVKLKWGMEYKGNLVFVDGYIKMQLANTE' A
#
# COMPACT_ATOMS: atom_id res chain seq x y z
N MET A 1 -24.08 -2.69 -4.60
CA MET A 1 -23.65 -1.33 -4.19
C MET A 1 -22.32 -1.47 -3.47
N SER A 2 -21.24 -0.82 -3.92
CA SER A 2 -19.99 -0.81 -3.16
C SER A 2 -20.12 0.18 -2.00
N LEU A 3 -19.97 -0.31 -0.77
CA LEU A 3 -19.88 0.55 0.40
C LEU A 3 -18.66 1.48 0.25
N PRO A 4 -18.73 2.74 0.71
CA PRO A 4 -17.57 3.62 0.73
C PRO A 4 -16.48 2.98 1.61
N LEU A 5 -15.34 2.65 1.00
CA LEU A 5 -14.23 2.03 1.70
C LEU A 5 -13.29 3.12 2.23
N ASN A 6 -13.16 3.17 3.55
CA ASN A 6 -12.25 4.11 4.19
C ASN A 6 -10.77 3.78 3.87
N PRO A 7 -9.86 4.77 3.82
CA PRO A 7 -8.46 4.55 3.49
C PRO A 7 -7.73 3.57 4.42
N LYS A 8 -7.99 3.64 5.74
CA LYS A 8 -7.36 2.73 6.72
C LYS A 8 -7.71 1.25 6.48
N PRO A 9 -9.00 0.83 6.42
CA PRO A 9 -9.33 -0.56 6.13
C PRO A 9 -8.90 -1.00 4.73
N PHE A 10 -8.85 -0.10 3.75
CA PHE A 10 -8.27 -0.40 2.44
C PHE A 10 -6.80 -0.80 2.55
N LEU A 11 -5.95 0.04 3.16
CA LEU A 11 -4.51 -0.21 3.29
C LEU A 11 -4.23 -1.47 4.13
N ASN A 12 -4.96 -1.67 5.23
CA ASN A 12 -4.83 -2.88 6.03
C ASN A 12 -5.19 -4.16 5.25
N GLY A 13 -6.14 -4.07 4.32
CA GLY A 13 -6.53 -5.18 3.46
C GLY A 13 -5.52 -5.51 2.35
N LEU A 14 -4.49 -4.67 2.16
CA LEU A 14 -3.40 -4.89 1.21
C LEU A 14 -2.16 -5.54 1.85
N THR A 15 -2.08 -5.60 3.18
CA THR A 15 -0.94 -6.24 3.87
C THR A 15 -0.81 -7.70 3.42
N GLY A 16 0.42 -8.10 3.06
CA GLY A 16 0.77 -9.41 2.52
C GLY A 16 0.53 -9.57 1.01
N LYS A 17 -0.01 -8.55 0.33
CA LYS A 17 -0.32 -8.61 -1.11
C LYS A 17 0.71 -7.84 -1.95
N PRO A 18 0.92 -8.23 -3.21
CA PRO A 18 1.69 -7.42 -4.15
C PRO A 18 0.97 -6.11 -4.43
N VAL A 19 1.70 -5.00 -4.34
CA VAL A 19 1.20 -3.64 -4.55
C VAL A 19 2.17 -2.84 -5.43
N ILE A 20 1.65 -1.79 -6.06
CA ILE A 20 2.43 -0.79 -6.77
C ILE A 20 2.24 0.54 -6.02
N VAL A 21 3.33 1.11 -5.52
CA VAL A 21 3.33 2.40 -4.83
C VAL A 21 3.93 3.45 -5.74
N LYS A 22 3.11 4.40 -6.19
CA LYS A 22 3.55 5.52 -7.03
C LYS A 22 3.80 6.74 -6.14
N LEU A 23 5.03 7.24 -6.12
CA LEU A 23 5.36 8.50 -5.48
C LEU A 23 4.92 9.66 -6.35
N LYS A 24 4.63 10.80 -5.70
CA LYS A 24 4.17 12.03 -6.36
C LYS A 24 5.08 12.48 -7.52
N TRP A 25 6.37 12.18 -7.42
CA TRP A 25 7.40 12.63 -8.36
C TRP A 25 7.87 11.54 -9.33
N GLY A 26 7.07 10.50 -9.54
CA GLY A 26 7.23 9.57 -10.66
C GLY A 26 8.03 8.31 -10.39
N MET A 27 8.60 8.14 -9.19
CA MET A 27 9.13 6.84 -8.78
C MET A 27 7.99 5.87 -8.50
N GLU A 28 8.11 4.65 -9.01
CA GLU A 28 7.19 3.56 -8.74
C GLU A 28 7.97 2.44 -8.05
N TYR A 29 7.41 1.90 -6.97
CA TYR A 29 7.93 0.71 -6.31
C TYR A 29 6.92 -0.41 -6.47
N LYS A 30 7.36 -1.59 -6.87
CA LYS A 30 6.51 -2.78 -6.90
C LYS A 30 7.06 -3.79 -5.92
N GLY A 31 6.22 -4.32 -5.05
CA GLY A 31 6.64 -5.28 -4.04
C GLY A 31 5.49 -5.75 -3.18
N ASN A 32 5.78 -6.61 -2.21
CA ASN A 32 4.78 -7.10 -1.27
C ASN A 32 4.66 -6.14 -0.08
N LEU A 33 3.45 -5.70 0.23
CA LEU A 33 3.21 -4.81 1.37
C LEU A 33 3.40 -5.57 2.69
N VAL A 34 4.42 -5.23 3.45
CA VAL A 34 4.72 -5.87 4.75
C VAL A 34 3.94 -5.20 5.87
N PHE A 35 3.89 -3.87 5.85
CA PHE A 35 3.34 -3.09 6.94
C PHE A 35 2.94 -1.68 6.50
N VAL A 36 1.92 -1.13 7.18
CA VAL A 36 1.48 0.27 7.08
C VAL A 36 1.18 0.83 8.47
N ASP A 37 1.62 2.06 8.76
CA ASP A 37 1.28 2.76 10.00
C ASP A 37 0.19 3.84 9.82
N GLY A 38 -0.19 4.50 10.93
CA GLY A 38 -1.19 5.56 10.94
C GLY A 38 -0.80 6.84 10.18
N TYR A 39 0.46 6.96 9.76
CA TYR A 39 0.98 8.06 8.95
C TYR A 39 1.23 7.66 7.50
N ILE A 40 0.78 6.46 7.09
CA ILE A 40 0.94 5.93 5.73
C ILE A 40 2.44 5.73 5.39
N LYS A 41 3.28 5.41 6.39
CA LYS A 41 4.58 4.80 6.09
C LYS A 41 4.32 3.37 5.61
N MET A 42 4.88 3.02 4.45
CA MET A 42 4.71 1.71 3.84
C MET A 42 6.05 0.97 3.81
N GLN A 43 6.06 -0.28 4.24
CA GLN A 43 7.20 -1.17 4.09
C GLN A 43 6.90 -2.19 2.98
N LEU A 44 7.79 -2.29 2.01
CA LEU A 44 7.73 -3.25 0.91
C LEU A 44 8.85 -4.28 1.05
N ALA A 45 8.53 -5.54 0.77
CA ALA A 45 9.49 -6.62 0.59
C ALA A 45 9.57 -7.01 -0.89
N ASN A 46 10.73 -7.54 -1.31
CA ASN A 46 11.00 -7.97 -2.69
C ASN A 46 10.74 -6.84 -3.71
N THR A 47 11.19 -5.63 -3.39
CA THR A 47 10.92 -4.45 -4.20
C THR A 47 11.77 -4.41 -5.47
N GLU A 48 11.15 -4.10 -6.61
CA GLU A 48 11.81 -3.69 -7.87
C GLU A 48 11.64 -2.19 -8.14
#